data_AF-A0A8T5KR17-F1
#
_entry.id   AF-A0A8T5KR17-F1
#
_cell.length_a   1.000
_cell.length_b   1.000
_cell.length_c   1.000
_cell.angle_alpha   90.00
_cell.angle_beta   90.00
_cell.angle_gamma   90.00
#
_symmetry.space_group_name_H-M   'P 1'
#
loop_
_entity.id
_entity.type
_entity.pdbx_description
1 polymer ?
#
loop_
_entity_poly.entity_id
_entity_poly.type
_entity_poly.pdbx_seq_one_letter_code
_entity_poly.pdbx_strand_id
1 'polypeptide(L)'
;MHKLLIFVAFGLILYSLFSIVTAQDDWRNFLPCSDGEEKPCGSNLGVCKAGKRICSGGSWRPCDLENYPAPEVCGNGLDEDCNGIADDCFDPFPLIFVVICVVIFAFGWFLYSRN
;
A
#
# COMPACT_ATOMS: atom_id res chain seq x y z
N MET A 1 33.35 16.65 13.80
CA MET A 1 32.87 15.50 14.61
C MET A 1 31.36 15.53 14.86
N HIS A 2 30.76 16.69 15.20
CA HIS A 2 29.31 16.80 15.47
C HIS A 2 28.39 16.44 14.29
N LYS A 3 28.81 16.75 13.05
CA LYS A 3 28.04 16.45 11.83
C LYS A 3 27.91 14.95 11.56
N LEU A 4 28.96 14.18 11.82
CA LEU A 4 28.98 12.72 11.59
C LEU A 4 27.99 11.99 12.53
N LEU A 5 27.89 12.45 13.78
CA LEU A 5 26.94 11.92 14.76
C LEU A 5 25.48 12.16 14.35
N ILE A 6 25.19 13.30 13.73
CA ILE A 6 23.85 13.64 13.23
C ILE A 6 23.47 12.73 12.05
N PHE A 7 24.39 12.46 11.11
CA PHE A 7 24.12 11.55 9.99
C PHE A 7 23.88 10.11 10.43
N VAL A 8 24.65 9.61 11.41
CA VAL A 8 24.46 8.26 11.96
C VAL A 8 23.13 8.15 12.71
N ALA A 9 22.78 9.15 13.51
CA ALA A 9 21.49 9.19 14.20
C ALA A 9 20.32 9.23 13.22
N PHE A 10 20.40 10.03 12.16
CA PHE A 10 19.36 10.14 11.15
C PHE A 10 19.21 8.83 10.35
N GLY A 11 20.31 8.17 10.00
CA GLY A 11 20.28 6.87 9.32
C GLY A 11 19.64 5.76 10.14
N LEU A 12 19.91 5.70 11.45
CA LEU A 12 19.30 4.73 12.36
C LEU A 12 17.79 4.97 12.56
N ILE A 13 17.37 6.24 12.61
CA ILE A 13 15.95 6.62 12.71
C ILE A 13 15.20 6.30 11.41
N LEU A 14 15.81 6.54 10.24
CA LEU A 14 15.21 6.18 8.96
C LEU A 14 15.10 4.65 8.79
N TYR A 15 16.09 3.89 9.25
CA TYR A 15 16.08 2.43 9.19
C TYR A 15 14.99 1.82 10.07
N SER A 16 14.78 2.35 11.28
CA SER A 16 13.70 1.89 12.17
C SER A 16 12.32 2.26 11.63
N LEU A 17 12.14 3.46 11.08
CA LEU A 17 10.87 3.86 10.45
C LEU A 17 10.55 3.03 9.20
N PHE A 18 11.55 2.72 8.37
CA PHE A 18 11.38 1.83 7.21
C PHE A 18 10.97 0.41 7.62
N SER A 19 11.55 -0.10 8.72
CA SER A 19 11.17 -1.41 9.28
C SER A 19 9.76 -1.42 9.87
N ILE A 20 9.28 -0.28 10.40
CA ILE A 20 7.90 -0.14 10.90
C ILE A 20 6.90 -0.03 9.75
N VAL A 21 7.24 0.69 8.67
CA VAL A 21 6.38 0.82 7.48
C VAL A 21 6.22 -0.52 6.75
N THR A 22 7.23 -1.40 6.81
CA THR A 22 7.17 -2.77 6.27
C THR A 22 6.58 -3.80 7.23
N ALA A 23 6.10 -3.39 8.40
CA ALA A 23 5.45 -4.28 9.37
C ALA A 23 3.92 -4.27 9.30
N GLN A 24 3.35 -3.36 8.51
CA GLN A 24 1.90 -3.18 8.30
C GLN A 24 1.39 -3.83 7.00
N ASP A 25 2.24 -4.54 6.28
CA ASP A 25 1.85 -5.46 5.22
C ASP A 25 1.60 -6.84 5.81
N ASP A 26 0.41 -7.39 5.55
CA ASP A 26 -0.07 -8.71 5.96
C ASP A 26 0.93 -9.82 5.58
N TRP A 27 1.91 -10.10 6.45
CA TRP A 27 3.07 -10.98 6.23
C TRP A 27 2.71 -12.41 5.78
N ARG A 28 1.46 -12.85 5.94
CA ARG A 28 0.98 -14.16 5.45
C ARG A 28 0.66 -14.21 3.95
N ASN A 29 0.66 -13.06 3.28
CA ASN A 29 0.43 -12.95 1.84
C ASN A 29 1.70 -13.10 1.00
N PHE A 30 2.87 -12.96 1.63
CA PHE A 30 4.17 -13.06 0.98
C PHE A 30 4.82 -14.45 1.11
N LEU A 31 4.31 -15.32 2.00
CA LEU A 31 4.75 -16.70 2.05
C LEU A 31 4.33 -17.46 0.77
N PRO A 32 5.22 -18.28 0.18
CA PRO A 32 4.86 -19.17 -0.91
C PRO A 32 3.74 -20.11 -0.45
N CYS A 33 2.82 -20.40 -1.36
CA CYS A 33 1.65 -21.23 -1.11
C CYS A 33 1.76 -22.57 -1.85
N SER A 34 0.91 -23.54 -1.49
CA SER A 34 0.84 -24.82 -2.20
C SER A 34 -0.14 -24.74 -3.36
N ASP A 35 0.18 -25.32 -4.52
CA ASP A 35 -0.70 -25.28 -5.69
C ASP A 35 -2.09 -25.84 -5.37
N GLY A 36 -3.13 -25.07 -5.74
CA GLY A 36 -4.53 -25.39 -5.45
C GLY A 36 -5.04 -24.90 -4.09
N GLU A 37 -4.20 -24.30 -3.24
CA GLU A 37 -4.65 -23.66 -1.99
C GLU A 37 -5.55 -22.45 -2.27
N GLU A 38 -6.62 -22.30 -1.49
CA GLU A 38 -7.56 -21.16 -1.55
C GLU A 38 -7.45 -20.29 -0.30
N LYS A 39 -7.46 -18.97 -0.47
CA LYS A 39 -7.61 -18.01 0.63
C LYS A 39 -8.66 -16.94 0.30
N PRO A 40 -9.38 -16.42 1.30
CA PRO A 40 -10.21 -15.24 1.12
C PRO A 40 -9.35 -14.03 0.79
N CYS A 41 -9.89 -13.10 -0.01
CA CYS A 41 -9.26 -11.83 -0.33
C CYS A 41 -10.33 -10.78 -0.68
N GLY A 42 -9.94 -9.50 -0.69
CA GLY A 42 -10.87 -8.38 -0.77
C GLY A 42 -11.57 -8.07 0.55
N SER A 43 -12.51 -7.14 0.52
CA SER A 43 -13.35 -6.73 1.66
C SER A 43 -14.83 -6.93 1.35
N ASN A 44 -15.65 -7.01 2.39
CA ASN A 44 -17.12 -6.96 2.29
C ASN A 44 -17.63 -5.60 2.78
N LEU A 45 -16.91 -4.53 2.42
CA LEU A 45 -17.26 -3.16 2.77
C LEU A 45 -17.85 -2.47 1.54
N GLY A 46 -18.80 -1.57 1.77
CA GLY A 46 -19.45 -0.83 0.69
C GLY A 46 -20.07 -1.72 -0.37
N VAL A 47 -19.70 -1.47 -1.62
CA VAL A 47 -20.15 -2.25 -2.78
C VAL A 47 -19.25 -3.46 -3.07
N CYS A 48 -18.11 -3.59 -2.38
CA CYS A 48 -17.20 -4.71 -2.58
C CYS A 48 -17.75 -6.00 -2.00
N LYS A 49 -17.45 -7.09 -2.71
CA LYS A 49 -17.70 -8.45 -2.25
C LYS A 49 -16.38 -9.18 -2.15
N ALA A 50 -16.09 -9.74 -0.98
CA ALA A 50 -14.92 -10.56 -0.77
C ALA A 50 -14.99 -11.78 -1.69
N GLY A 51 -13.83 -12.14 -2.22
CA GLY A 51 -13.68 -13.26 -3.13
C GLY A 51 -12.61 -14.23 -2.64
N LYS A 52 -12.10 -15.01 -3.57
CA LYS A 52 -11.04 -15.99 -3.29
C LYS A 52 -9.90 -15.80 -4.27
N ARG A 53 -8.70 -16.14 -3.80
CA ARG A 53 -7.53 -16.30 -4.66
C ARG A 53 -7.01 -17.72 -4.52
N ILE A 54 -6.53 -18.23 -5.65
CA ILE A 54 -6.01 -19.57 -5.78
C ILE A 54 -4.49 -19.49 -5.89
N CYS A 55 -3.79 -20.41 -5.24
CA CYS A 55 -2.36 -20.59 -5.44
C CYS A 55 -2.07 -21.39 -6.72
N SER A 56 -1.15 -20.89 -7.54
CA SER A 56 -0.70 -21.60 -8.74
C SER A 56 0.74 -21.22 -9.09
N GLY A 57 1.59 -22.24 -9.25
CA GLY A 57 3.04 -22.07 -9.42
C GLY A 57 3.74 -21.56 -8.16
N GLY A 58 3.25 -21.95 -6.98
CA GLY A 58 3.81 -21.52 -5.69
C GLY A 58 3.54 -20.05 -5.33
N SER A 59 2.68 -19.36 -6.08
CA SER A 59 2.34 -17.95 -5.90
C SER A 59 0.82 -17.73 -5.90
N TRP A 60 0.36 -16.79 -5.08
CA TRP A 60 -1.04 -16.37 -5.06
C TRP A 60 -1.40 -15.66 -6.37
N ARG A 61 -2.48 -16.10 -7.02
CA ARG A 61 -3.05 -15.41 -8.18
C ARG A 61 -3.82 -14.14 -7.74
N PRO A 62 -4.15 -13.24 -8.68
CA PRO A 62 -5.06 -12.14 -8.40
C PRO A 62 -6.34 -12.64 -7.73
N CYS A 63 -6.89 -11.79 -6.85
CA CYS A 63 -8.17 -12.09 -6.21
C CYS A 63 -9.26 -12.13 -7.27
N ASP A 64 -10.05 -13.20 -7.29
CA ASP A 64 -11.25 -13.30 -8.10
C ASP A 64 -12.39 -12.63 -7.30
N LEU A 65 -12.66 -11.37 -7.63
CA LEU A 65 -13.67 -10.55 -6.98
C LEU A 65 -14.86 -10.35 -7.94
N GLU A 66 -16.07 -10.38 -7.40
CA GLU A 66 -17.27 -10.00 -8.16
C GLU A 66 -17.28 -8.48 -8.40
N ASN A 67 -16.93 -7.70 -7.37
CA ASN A 67 -16.79 -6.25 -7.42
C ASN A 67 -15.41 -5.86 -6.87
N TYR A 68 -14.60 -5.19 -7.69
CA TYR A 68 -13.30 -4.66 -7.30
C TYR A 68 -13.45 -3.26 -6.69
N PRO A 69 -12.57 -2.88 -5.73
CA PRO A 69 -12.43 -1.48 -5.32
C PRO A 69 -12.22 -0.57 -6.53
N ALA A 70 -12.98 0.51 -6.59
CA ALA A 70 -12.95 1.52 -7.64
C ALA A 70 -12.91 2.92 -7.02
N PRO A 71 -12.55 3.98 -7.77
CA PRO A 71 -12.61 5.34 -7.23
C PRO A 71 -14.03 5.72 -6.79
N GLU A 72 -14.12 6.44 -5.66
CA GLU A 72 -15.37 6.96 -5.11
C GLU A 72 -16.17 7.79 -6.12
N VAL A 73 -17.47 7.52 -6.20
CA VAL A 73 -18.42 8.31 -7.00
C VAL A 73 -19.22 9.21 -6.07
N CYS A 74 -18.78 10.46 -5.97
CA CYS A 74 -19.38 11.44 -5.07
C CYS A 74 -20.88 11.67 -5.25
N GLY A 75 -21.60 11.52 -4.13
CA GLY A 75 -23.02 11.85 -3.98
C GLY A 75 -23.96 10.73 -4.36
N ASN A 76 -23.46 9.49 -4.50
CA ASN A 76 -24.28 8.31 -4.73
C ASN A 76 -24.57 7.54 -3.42
N GLY A 77 -23.92 7.89 -2.31
CA GLY A 77 -24.11 7.27 -1.00
C GLY A 77 -23.52 5.87 -0.87
N LEU A 78 -22.61 5.50 -1.78
CA LEU A 78 -21.94 4.21 -1.81
C LEU A 78 -20.47 4.38 -1.44
N ASP A 79 -19.83 3.25 -1.14
CA ASP A 79 -18.40 3.11 -0.82
C ASP A 79 -17.85 2.19 -1.91
N GLU A 80 -17.38 2.80 -3.01
CA GLU A 80 -16.83 2.13 -4.19
C GLU A 80 -15.41 1.62 -3.95
N ASP A 81 -14.68 2.32 -3.11
CA ASP A 81 -13.28 2.11 -2.86
C ASP A 81 -13.04 1.13 -1.69
N CYS A 82 -14.11 0.85 -0.97
CA CYS A 82 -14.29 -0.16 0.05
C CYS A 82 -13.39 0.05 1.27
N ASN A 83 -13.13 1.31 1.60
CA ASN A 83 -12.42 1.77 2.78
C ASN A 83 -13.31 1.82 4.05
N GLY A 84 -14.63 1.64 3.89
CA GLY A 84 -15.61 1.66 4.97
C GLY A 84 -16.31 3.01 5.19
N ILE A 85 -16.11 3.98 4.31
CA ILE A 85 -16.69 5.32 4.36
C ILE A 85 -17.37 5.60 3.02
N ALA A 86 -18.69 5.75 3.03
CA ALA A 86 -19.43 6.12 1.82
C ALA A 86 -19.21 7.59 1.44
N ASP A 87 -19.13 7.86 0.14
CA ASP A 87 -18.87 9.17 -0.45
C ASP A 87 -17.59 9.85 0.11
N ASP A 88 -16.51 9.09 0.36
CA ASP A 88 -15.22 9.68 0.74
C ASP A 88 -14.51 10.30 -0.48
N CYS A 89 -15.09 11.39 -0.98
CA CYS A 89 -14.64 12.15 -2.14
C CYS A 89 -13.21 12.69 -2.06
N PHE A 90 -12.56 12.55 -0.90
CA PHE A 90 -11.18 12.96 -0.69
C PHE A 90 -10.23 11.78 -0.53
N ASP A 91 -10.68 10.52 -0.62
CA ASP A 91 -9.80 9.35 -0.63
C ASP A 91 -9.01 9.32 -1.95
N PRO A 92 -7.69 9.57 -1.90
CA PRO A 92 -6.84 9.46 -3.06
C PRO A 92 -6.16 8.10 -3.00
N PHE A 93 -6.75 7.08 -3.61
CA PHE A 93 -5.99 5.91 -4.04
C PHE A 93 -4.74 6.38 -4.82
N PRO A 94 -3.49 6.04 -4.42
CA PRO A 94 -2.90 5.90 -3.10
C PRO A 94 -1.94 7.08 -2.82
N LEU A 95 -1.88 7.55 -1.56
CA LEU A 95 -0.86 8.52 -1.08
C LEU A 95 0.60 8.09 -1.38
N ILE A 96 0.83 6.82 -1.73
CA ILE A 96 2.13 6.30 -2.16
C ILE A 96 2.68 7.00 -3.41
N PHE A 97 1.83 7.42 -4.36
CA PHE A 97 2.28 8.16 -5.54
C PHE A 97 2.71 9.59 -5.18
N VAL A 98 2.02 10.22 -4.23
CA VAL A 98 2.35 11.56 -3.73
C VAL A 98 3.66 11.54 -2.95
N VAL A 99 3.85 10.54 -2.08
CA VAL A 99 5.07 10.37 -1.29
C VAL A 99 6.27 10.04 -2.19
N ILE A 100 6.12 9.15 -3.16
CA ILE A 100 7.21 8.80 -4.11
C ILE A 100 7.60 10.02 -4.94
N CYS A 101 6.64 10.80 -5.45
CA CYS A 101 6.92 12.03 -6.17
C CYS A 101 7.66 13.05 -5.29
N VAL A 102 7.16 13.36 -4.09
CA VAL A 102 7.77 14.36 -3.21
C VAL A 102 9.17 13.94 -2.75
N VAL A 103 9.39 12.65 -2.47
CA VAL A 103 10.70 12.13 -2.04
C VAL A 103 11.70 12.10 -3.20
N ILE A 104 11.29 11.69 -4.41
CA ILE A 104 12.15 11.69 -5.60
C ILE A 104 12.50 13.11 -6.04
N PHE A 105 11.53 14.05 -6.04
CA PHE A 105 11.78 15.44 -6.38
C PHE A 105 12.66 16.14 -5.33
N ALA A 106 12.50 15.86 -4.03
CA ALA A 106 13.35 16.40 -2.98
C ALA A 106 14.78 15.86 -3.03
N PHE A 107 14.96 14.55 -3.29
CA PHE A 107 16.29 13.96 -3.48
C PHE A 107 16.96 14.44 -4.77
N GLY A 108 16.21 14.56 -5.86
CA GLY A 108 16.68 15.10 -7.13
C GLY A 108 17.15 16.55 -7.00
N TRP A 109 16.37 17.40 -6.33
CA TRP A 109 16.74 18.79 -6.04
C TRP A 109 17.99 18.90 -5.15
N PHE A 110 18.10 18.05 -4.13
CA PHE A 110 19.26 18.03 -3.23
C PHE A 110 20.57 17.59 -3.91
N LEU A 111 20.48 16.64 -4.85
CA LEU A 111 21.61 16.23 -5.68
C LEU A 111 21.97 17.31 -6.72
N TYR A 112 20.96 17.95 -7.32
CA TYR A 112 21.16 19.05 -8.28
C TYR A 112 21.77 20.30 -7.64
N SER A 113 21.34 20.68 -6.43
CA SER A 113 21.88 21.85 -5.71
C SER A 113 23.29 21.66 -5.14
N ARG A 114 23.91 20.50 -5.36
CA ARG A 114 25.27 20.16 -4.93
C ARG A 114 26.28 20.07 -6.08
N ASN A 115 25.85 20.39 -7.30
CA ASN A 115 26.70 20.54 -8.48
C ASN A 115 26.71 22.02 -8.92
#